data_AF-H2ZZY3-F1
#
_entry.id   AF-H2ZZY3-F1
#
_cell.length_a   1.000
_cell.length_b   1.000
_cell.length_c   1.000
_cell.angle_alpha   90.00
_cell.angle_beta   90.00
_cell.angle_gamma   90.00
#
_symmetry.space_group_name_H-M   'P 1'
#
loop_
_entity.id
_entity.type
_entity.pdbx_description
1 polymer ?
#
loop_
_entity_poly.entity_id
_entity_poly.type
_entity_poly.pdbx_seq_one_letter_code
_entity_poly.pdbx_strand_id
1 'polypeptide(L)'
;LHRHLYPVLYQNEVQSSYLGKTIQNEFISLLSSKIKHILQLAHKAKYYSIICDCTCDISHIEQMTMIIHFVKCEAGQQVKIHEHFLGFIPVIDSHGFQLTEVILDQLKEMVLRCHSLNLVANDAAMWSKHAVSFFILLQEIYVFFSSSSYRWAVLKEHVSNFTVKPLSTTRWESRVDAFCPIMYQLGEVYDALLSIANDTLKDPMTRHKAEAIAGKMLDFQFLYALAIWHKVLNQINIASKLLQSPNFDLPATIKVHGDTVTFLQDYHSDEGFQSVIEEAKQLAQVIGI
;
A
#
# COMPACT_ATOMS: atom_id res chain seq x y z
N LEU A 1 -24.86 16.59 -33.09
CA LEU A 1 -25.10 18.07 -33.00
C LEU A 1 -25.57 18.73 -34.31
N HIS A 2 -24.84 18.64 -35.43
CA HIS A 2 -25.10 19.48 -36.62
C HIS A 2 -26.48 19.24 -37.30
N ARG A 3 -27.03 18.03 -37.21
CA ARG A 3 -28.32 17.66 -37.85
C ARG A 3 -29.56 18.20 -37.14
N HIS A 4 -29.50 18.40 -35.83
CA HIS A 4 -30.64 18.82 -35.01
C HIS A 4 -30.70 20.33 -34.78
N LEU A 5 -29.55 21.02 -34.91
CA LEU A 5 -29.50 22.48 -34.88
C LEU A 5 -29.90 23.12 -36.20
N TYR A 6 -29.72 22.40 -37.33
CA TYR A 6 -30.01 22.93 -38.66
C TYR A 6 -31.49 23.35 -38.85
N PRO A 7 -32.50 22.56 -38.43
CA PRO A 7 -33.91 22.97 -38.53
C PRO A 7 -34.27 24.14 -37.61
N VAL A 8 -33.66 24.21 -36.42
CA VAL A 8 -33.91 25.28 -35.45
C VAL A 8 -33.29 26.61 -35.91
N LEU A 9 -32.09 26.56 -36.48
CA LEU A 9 -31.36 27.76 -36.92
C LEU A 9 -31.80 28.26 -38.31
N TYR A 10 -32.30 27.37 -39.18
CA TYR A 10 -32.57 27.71 -40.58
C TYR A 10 -34.00 27.41 -41.07
N GLN A 11 -34.83 26.70 -40.30
CA GLN A 11 -36.20 26.33 -40.72
C GLN A 11 -37.31 26.80 -39.77
N ASN A 12 -37.01 27.57 -38.71
CA ASN A 12 -37.99 28.09 -37.73
C ASN A 12 -38.89 27.00 -37.08
N GLU A 13 -38.44 25.74 -37.04
CA GLU A 13 -39.15 24.67 -36.35
C GLU A 13 -38.84 24.71 -34.84
N VAL A 14 -39.75 25.28 -34.05
CA VAL A 14 -39.61 25.46 -32.59
C VAL A 14 -39.99 24.20 -31.79
N GLN A 15 -40.44 23.13 -32.43
CA GLN A 15 -40.86 21.88 -31.77
C GLN A 15 -39.77 20.79 -31.76
N SER A 16 -38.49 21.15 -31.68
CA SER A 16 -37.46 20.17 -31.35
C SER A 16 -37.53 19.86 -29.86
N SER A 17 -38.28 18.83 -29.48
CA SER A 17 -38.23 18.29 -28.11
C SER A 17 -36.81 17.76 -27.87
N TYR A 18 -35.95 18.56 -27.22
CA TYR A 18 -34.63 18.14 -26.71
C TYR A 18 -34.73 16.95 -25.74
N LEU A 19 -35.95 16.60 -25.32
CA LEU A 19 -36.29 15.45 -24.47
C LEU A 19 -36.66 14.21 -25.29
N GLY A 20 -36.58 14.26 -26.62
CA GLY A 20 -36.83 13.10 -27.46
C GLY A 20 -35.81 11.98 -27.22
N LYS A 21 -36.28 10.74 -27.14
CA LYS A 21 -35.46 9.52 -26.91
C LYS A 21 -34.20 9.46 -27.80
N THR A 22 -34.30 9.90 -29.05
CA THR A 22 -33.18 9.91 -30.00
C THR A 22 -32.07 10.88 -29.58
N ILE A 23 -32.45 12.08 -29.14
CA ILE A 23 -31.51 13.12 -28.71
C ILE A 23 -30.86 12.73 -27.38
N GLN A 24 -31.64 12.18 -26.45
CA GLN A 24 -31.12 11.66 -25.18
C GLN A 24 -30.10 10.53 -25.42
N ASN A 25 -30.39 9.58 -26.30
CA ASN A 25 -29.46 8.51 -26.65
C ASN A 25 -28.19 9.03 -27.36
N GLU A 26 -28.30 10.05 -28.21
CA GLU A 26 -27.12 10.72 -28.81
C GLU A 26 -26.25 11.35 -27.72
N PHE A 27 -26.85 12.06 -26.76
CA PHE A 27 -26.14 12.69 -25.66
C PHE A 27 -25.43 11.66 -24.76
N ILE A 28 -26.12 10.58 -24.39
CA ILE A 28 -25.55 9.46 -23.61
C ILE A 28 -24.36 8.85 -24.35
N SER A 29 -24.49 8.62 -25.67
CA SER A 29 -23.42 8.07 -26.50
C SER A 29 -22.19 8.99 -26.54
N LEU A 30 -22.40 10.31 -26.68
CA LEU A 30 -21.31 11.30 -26.67
C LEU A 30 -20.59 11.36 -25.32
N LEU A 31 -21.33 11.36 -24.21
CA LEU A 31 -20.75 11.32 -22.87
C LEU A 31 -19.95 10.04 -22.65
N SER A 32 -20.51 8.88 -23.01
CA SER A 32 -19.83 7.58 -22.90
C SER A 32 -18.52 7.58 -23.71
N SER A 33 -18.56 8.08 -24.95
CA SER A 33 -17.36 8.21 -25.80
C SER A 33 -16.31 9.12 -25.15
N LYS A 34 -16.73 10.24 -24.55
CA LYS A 34 -15.82 11.16 -23.87
C LYS A 34 -15.17 10.54 -22.63
N ILE A 35 -15.94 9.82 -21.81
CA ILE A 35 -15.42 9.10 -20.64
C ILE A 35 -14.41 8.03 -21.08
N LYS A 36 -14.73 7.24 -22.11
CA LYS A 36 -13.79 6.24 -22.67
C LYS A 36 -12.48 6.88 -23.11
N HIS A 37 -12.55 8.06 -23.74
CA HIS A 37 -11.34 8.79 -24.12
C HIS A 37 -10.54 9.28 -22.91
N ILE A 38 -11.20 9.79 -21.87
CA ILE A 38 -10.57 10.17 -20.60
C ILE A 38 -9.83 8.96 -19.98
N LEU A 39 -10.48 7.80 -19.93
CA LEU A 39 -9.88 6.57 -19.40
C LEU A 39 -8.64 6.14 -20.22
N GLN A 40 -8.69 6.22 -21.54
CA GLN A 40 -7.52 5.95 -22.40
C GLN A 40 -6.35 6.89 -22.14
N LEU A 41 -6.61 8.16 -21.80
CA LEU A 41 -5.58 9.12 -21.41
C LEU A 41 -5.02 8.79 -20.03
N ALA A 42 -5.89 8.49 -19.07
CA ALA A 42 -5.51 8.09 -17.72
C ALA A 42 -4.65 6.80 -17.71
N HIS A 43 -4.97 5.82 -18.55
CA HIS A 43 -4.18 4.58 -18.70
C HIS A 43 -2.76 4.82 -19.24
N LYS A 44 -2.56 5.91 -20.00
CA LYS A 44 -1.24 6.32 -20.48
C LYS A 44 -0.49 7.21 -19.50
N ALA A 45 -1.19 7.75 -18.50
CA ALA A 45 -0.58 8.61 -17.50
C ALA A 45 0.21 7.79 -16.50
N LYS A 46 1.39 8.29 -16.13
CA LYS A 46 2.25 7.63 -15.12
C LYS A 46 1.64 7.71 -13.72
N TYR A 47 0.94 8.80 -13.42
CA TYR A 47 0.36 9.06 -12.12
C TYR A 47 -1.07 9.53 -12.28
N TYR A 48 -1.97 8.94 -11.49
CA TYR A 48 -3.33 9.40 -11.34
C TYR A 48 -3.80 9.23 -9.88
N SER A 49 -4.84 9.97 -9.50
CA SER A 49 -5.56 9.81 -8.23
C SER A 49 -7.06 9.81 -8.47
N ILE A 50 -7.80 9.19 -7.56
CA ILE A 50 -9.26 9.16 -7.58
C ILE A 50 -9.76 9.93 -6.36
N ILE A 51 -10.75 10.79 -6.59
CA ILE A 51 -11.48 11.52 -5.55
C ILE A 51 -12.91 11.01 -5.57
N CYS A 52 -13.39 10.59 -4.41
CA CYS A 52 -14.76 10.14 -4.20
C CYS A 52 -15.42 11.07 -3.19
N ASP A 53 -16.63 11.55 -3.51
CA ASP A 53 -17.41 12.40 -2.60
C ASP A 53 -18.86 11.90 -2.54
N CYS A 54 -19.39 11.70 -1.33
CA CYS A 54 -20.74 11.15 -1.14
C CYS A 54 -21.72 12.27 -0.83
N THR A 55 -22.81 12.33 -1.59
CA THR A 55 -23.89 13.31 -1.40
C THR A 55 -25.24 12.60 -1.43
N CYS A 56 -26.15 12.92 -0.51
CA CYS A 56 -27.51 12.39 -0.56
C CYS A 56 -28.31 13.10 -1.66
N ASP A 57 -28.94 12.34 -2.56
CA ASP A 57 -29.81 12.91 -3.58
C ASP A 57 -31.25 13.15 -3.07
N ILE A 58 -32.08 13.77 -3.90
CA ILE A 58 -33.48 14.12 -3.60
C ILE A 58 -34.35 12.87 -3.35
N SER A 59 -33.90 11.69 -3.79
CA SER A 59 -34.57 10.40 -3.58
C SER A 59 -34.09 9.64 -2.34
N HIS A 60 -33.29 10.28 -1.48
CA HIS A 60 -32.70 9.69 -0.28
C HIS A 60 -31.72 8.54 -0.57
N ILE A 61 -31.16 8.49 -1.77
CA ILE A 61 -30.07 7.56 -2.11
C ILE A 61 -28.76 8.32 -1.97
N GLU A 62 -27.81 7.75 -1.22
CA GLU A 62 -26.44 8.28 -1.22
C GLU A 62 -25.81 8.02 -2.59
N GLN A 63 -25.30 9.06 -3.24
CA GLN A 63 -24.56 8.94 -4.49
C GLN A 63 -23.11 9.36 -4.27
N MET A 64 -22.20 8.51 -4.70
CA MET A 64 -20.78 8.80 -4.71
C MET A 64 -20.38 9.36 -6.07
N THR A 65 -19.93 10.61 -6.08
CA THR A 65 -19.27 11.26 -7.21
C THR A 65 -17.86 10.69 -7.34
N MET A 66 -17.47 10.22 -8.52
CA MET A 66 -16.10 9.77 -8.79
C MET A 66 -15.41 10.70 -9.79
N ILE A 67 -14.24 11.20 -9.40
CA ILE A 67 -13.39 12.11 -10.18
C ILE A 67 -12.00 11.49 -10.31
N ILE A 68 -11.40 11.60 -11.50
CA ILE A 68 -10.01 11.20 -11.75
C ILE A 68 -9.13 12.41 -12.03
N HIS A 69 -7.99 12.48 -11.36
CA HIS A 69 -6.90 13.40 -11.69
C HIS A 69 -5.75 12.62 -12.31
N PHE A 70 -5.19 13.07 -13.42
CA PHE A 70 -3.97 12.47 -13.96
C PHE A 70 -2.99 13.51 -14.49
N VAL A 71 -1.71 13.17 -14.43
CA VAL A 71 -0.63 14.06 -14.86
C VAL A 71 -0.25 13.75 -16.30
N LYS A 72 -0.34 14.75 -17.16
CA LYS A 72 0.15 14.70 -18.54
C LYS A 72 1.56 15.30 -18.60
N CYS A 73 2.54 14.42 -18.85
CA CYS A 73 3.95 14.79 -19.09
C CYS A 73 4.38 14.29 -20.46
N GLU A 74 4.51 15.20 -21.43
CA GLU A 74 5.11 14.92 -22.74
C GLU A 74 6.48 15.60 -22.82
N ALA A 75 7.45 14.96 -23.49
CA ALA A 75 8.80 15.50 -23.62
C ALA A 75 8.77 16.88 -24.31
N GLY A 76 9.35 17.90 -23.67
CA GLY A 76 9.36 19.27 -24.17
C GLY A 76 8.08 20.08 -23.91
N GLN A 77 7.10 19.53 -23.18
CA GLN A 77 5.89 20.27 -22.76
C GLN A 77 5.87 20.54 -21.25
N GLN A 78 5.13 21.58 -20.87
CA GLN A 78 4.86 21.87 -19.47
C GLN A 78 3.95 20.77 -18.87
N VAL A 79 4.28 20.33 -17.66
CA VAL A 79 3.46 19.41 -16.87
C VAL A 79 2.07 20.00 -16.66
N LYS A 80 1.02 19.23 -16.98
CA LYS A 80 -0.38 19.62 -16.74
C LYS A 80 -1.13 18.55 -15.98
N ILE A 81 -1.93 18.98 -15.01
CA ILE A 81 -2.86 18.11 -14.28
C ILE A 81 -4.21 18.22 -14.97
N HIS A 82 -4.81 17.07 -15.25
CA HIS A 82 -6.12 16.94 -15.85
C HIS A 82 -7.09 16.37 -14.83
N GLU A 83 -8.17 17.08 -14.55
CA GLU A 83 -9.26 16.67 -13.67
C GLU A 83 -10.49 16.35 -14.51
N HIS A 84 -11.08 15.18 -14.29
CA HIS A 84 -12.21 14.71 -15.06
C HIS A 84 -13.22 13.96 -14.20
N PHE A 85 -14.49 14.31 -14.35
CA PHE A 85 -15.61 13.57 -13.79
C PHE A 85 -15.80 12.24 -14.52
N LEU A 86 -15.98 11.16 -13.76
CA LEU A 86 -16.19 9.80 -14.30
C LEU A 86 -17.64 9.34 -14.19
N GLY A 87 -18.36 9.74 -13.13
CA GLY A 87 -19.74 9.34 -12.95
C GLY A 87 -20.23 9.48 -11.51
N PHE A 88 -21.51 9.17 -11.35
CA PHE A 88 -22.14 8.94 -10.04
C PHE A 88 -22.33 7.44 -9.85
N ILE A 89 -22.08 6.98 -8.63
CA ILE A 89 -22.20 5.58 -8.24
C ILE A 89 -23.21 5.52 -7.09
N PRO A 90 -24.32 4.78 -7.23
CA PRO A 90 -25.28 4.64 -6.15
C PRO A 90 -24.64 3.86 -4.99
N VAL A 91 -24.77 4.40 -3.79
CA VAL A 91 -24.30 3.79 -2.53
C VAL A 91 -25.53 3.47 -1.70
N ILE A 92 -25.72 2.17 -1.44
CA ILE A 92 -26.82 1.69 -0.60
C ILE A 92 -26.41 1.67 0.88
N ASP A 93 -25.13 1.40 1.13
CA ASP A 93 -24.55 1.27 2.45
C ASP A 93 -23.21 2.03 2.50
N SER A 94 -23.15 3.00 3.42
CA SER A 94 -22.04 3.93 3.62
C SER A 94 -21.02 3.48 4.68
N HIS A 95 -21.09 2.23 5.14
CA HIS A 95 -20.00 1.64 5.91
C HIS A 95 -18.72 1.53 5.05
N GLY A 96 -17.56 1.78 5.66
CA GLY A 96 -16.27 1.83 4.96
C GLY A 96 -15.93 0.57 4.15
N PHE A 97 -16.34 -0.61 4.62
CA PHE A 97 -16.18 -1.86 3.87
C PHE A 97 -16.96 -1.83 2.55
N GLN A 98 -18.24 -1.46 2.58
CA GLN A 98 -19.07 -1.43 1.38
C GLN A 98 -18.65 -0.34 0.41
N LEU A 99 -18.28 0.85 0.92
CA LEU A 99 -17.72 1.92 0.09
C LEU A 99 -16.46 1.44 -0.64
N THR A 100 -15.62 0.67 0.04
CA THR A 100 -14.41 0.10 -0.56
C THR A 100 -14.74 -0.88 -1.68
N GLU A 101 -15.65 -1.83 -1.45
CA GLU A 101 -16.09 -2.79 -2.47
C GLU A 101 -16.67 -2.08 -3.71
N VAL A 102 -17.55 -1.08 -3.48
CA VAL A 102 -18.15 -0.27 -4.56
C VAL A 102 -17.08 0.45 -5.38
N ILE A 103 -16.10 1.07 -4.72
CA ILE A 103 -14.99 1.75 -5.41
C ILE A 103 -14.15 0.73 -6.18
N LEU A 104 -13.82 -0.42 -5.60
CA LEU A 104 -13.03 -1.47 -6.24
C LEU A 104 -13.73 -2.02 -7.49
N ASP A 105 -15.03 -2.27 -7.43
CA ASP A 105 -15.79 -2.76 -8.58
C ASP A 105 -15.85 -1.72 -9.71
N GLN A 106 -16.03 -0.45 -9.38
CA GLN A 106 -15.99 0.63 -10.38
C GLN A 106 -14.61 0.78 -11.02
N LEU A 107 -13.54 0.66 -10.24
CA LEU A 107 -12.18 0.67 -10.77
C LEU A 107 -11.92 -0.53 -11.69
N LYS A 108 -12.44 -1.73 -11.35
CA LYS A 108 -12.38 -2.92 -12.23
C LYS A 108 -13.12 -2.67 -13.54
N GLU A 109 -14.34 -2.15 -13.49
CA GLU A 109 -15.15 -1.83 -14.68
C GLU A 109 -14.45 -0.82 -15.60
N MET A 110 -13.82 0.19 -15.01
CA MET A 110 -13.08 1.23 -15.74
C MET A 110 -11.65 0.81 -16.12
N VAL A 111 -11.23 -0.39 -15.72
CA VAL A 111 -9.88 -0.93 -15.91
C VAL A 111 -8.81 0.03 -15.36
N LEU A 112 -9.12 0.76 -14.28
CA LEU A 112 -8.21 1.66 -13.58
C LEU A 112 -7.48 0.89 -12.47
N ARG A 113 -6.16 0.88 -12.50
CA ARG A 113 -5.33 0.07 -11.59
C ARG A 113 -4.84 0.87 -10.39
N CYS A 114 -5.46 0.67 -9.23
CA CYS A 114 -4.98 1.29 -7.99
C CYS A 114 -3.62 0.72 -7.59
N HIS A 115 -2.58 1.47 -7.94
CA HIS A 115 -1.21 1.12 -7.63
C HIS A 115 -0.86 1.55 -6.21
N SER A 116 -1.25 0.76 -5.23
CA SER A 116 -0.43 0.63 -4.02
C SER A 116 -0.81 -0.61 -3.22
N LEU A 117 -0.39 -1.78 -3.70
CA LEU A 117 -0.30 -2.99 -2.85
C LEU A 117 0.39 -2.66 -1.51
N ASN A 118 1.33 -1.72 -1.55
CA ASN A 118 2.01 -1.16 -0.40
C ASN A 118 1.06 -0.51 0.63
N LEU A 119 0.00 0.20 0.20
CA LEU A 119 -0.98 0.81 1.11
C LEU A 119 -1.90 -0.25 1.73
N VAL A 120 -2.39 -1.19 0.93
CA VAL A 120 -3.24 -2.29 1.43
C VAL A 120 -2.50 -3.12 2.48
N ALA A 121 -1.24 -3.48 2.21
CA ALA A 121 -0.39 -4.20 3.16
C ALA A 121 -0.10 -3.38 4.42
N ASN A 122 0.15 -2.08 4.25
CA ASN A 122 0.37 -1.17 5.37
C ASN A 122 -0.86 -1.07 6.28
N ASP A 123 -2.03 -0.85 5.71
CA ASP A 123 -3.28 -0.73 6.46
C ASP A 123 -3.57 -2.05 7.17
N ALA A 124 -3.51 -3.19 6.47
CA ALA A 124 -3.71 -4.52 7.06
C ALA A 124 -2.77 -4.78 8.25
N ALA A 125 -1.49 -4.39 8.15
CA ALA A 125 -0.54 -4.48 9.25
C ALA A 125 -0.92 -3.59 10.45
N MET A 126 -1.50 -2.41 10.20
CA MET A 126 -1.92 -1.46 11.25
C MET A 126 -3.21 -1.87 11.97
N TRP A 127 -4.01 -2.75 11.40
CA TRP A 127 -5.18 -3.33 12.09
C TRP A 127 -4.80 -4.35 13.18
N SER A 128 -3.58 -4.90 13.13
CA SER A 128 -3.11 -5.87 14.14
C SER A 128 -2.25 -5.21 15.21
N LYS A 129 -2.72 -5.26 16.47
CA LYS A 129 -1.95 -4.76 17.62
C LYS A 129 -0.58 -5.43 17.75
N HIS A 130 -0.49 -6.73 17.48
CA HIS A 130 0.77 -7.47 17.54
C HIS A 130 1.75 -7.00 16.45
N ALA A 131 1.25 -6.77 15.23
CA ALA A 131 2.07 -6.23 14.15
C ALA A 131 2.53 -4.80 14.45
N VAL A 132 1.64 -3.95 14.97
CA VAL A 132 1.98 -2.59 15.40
C VAL A 132 3.11 -2.63 16.44
N SER A 133 2.98 -3.44 17.49
CA SER A 133 4.00 -3.60 18.53
C SER A 133 5.34 -4.09 17.97
N PHE A 134 5.31 -5.07 17.06
CA PHE A 134 6.51 -5.58 16.38
C PHE A 134 7.24 -4.47 15.61
N PHE A 135 6.54 -3.70 14.78
CA PHE A 135 7.15 -2.61 14.02
C PHE A 135 7.63 -1.46 14.92
N ILE A 136 6.93 -1.18 16.02
CA ILE A 136 7.40 -0.21 17.02
C ILE A 136 8.74 -0.65 17.61
N LEU A 137 8.94 -1.94 17.90
CA LEU A 137 10.21 -2.43 18.43
C LEU A 137 11.35 -2.29 17.40
N LEU A 138 11.11 -2.60 16.12
CA LEU A 138 12.10 -2.36 15.07
C LEU A 138 12.53 -0.89 15.01
N GLN A 139 11.55 0.03 15.12
CA GLN A 139 11.83 1.46 15.18
C GLN A 139 12.58 1.85 16.46
N GLU A 140 12.24 1.26 17.60
CA GLU A 140 12.90 1.52 18.89
C GLU A 140 14.38 1.11 18.84
N ILE A 141 14.70 -0.05 18.25
CA ILE A 141 16.07 -0.51 18.02
C ILE A 141 16.83 0.49 17.14
N TYR A 142 16.24 0.89 16.01
CA TYR A 142 16.85 1.89 15.13
C TYR A 142 17.11 3.21 15.85
N VAL A 143 16.11 3.75 16.54
CA VAL A 143 16.22 5.03 17.28
C VAL A 143 17.28 4.92 18.37
N PHE A 144 17.36 3.79 19.06
CA PHE A 144 18.36 3.57 20.09
C PHE A 144 19.78 3.67 19.50
N PHE A 145 20.11 2.92 18.45
CA PHE A 145 21.46 2.97 17.89
C PHE A 145 21.77 4.30 17.18
N SER A 146 20.83 4.83 16.39
CA SER A 146 21.06 6.03 15.56
C SER A 146 21.15 7.33 16.36
N SER A 147 20.58 7.39 17.58
CA SER A 147 20.62 8.59 18.41
C SER A 147 21.95 8.82 19.15
N SER A 148 22.99 8.01 18.89
CA SER A 148 24.34 8.24 19.43
C SER A 148 25.40 7.68 18.50
N SER A 149 26.43 8.48 18.22
CA SER A 149 27.61 8.06 17.45
C SER A 149 28.35 6.88 18.11
N TYR A 150 28.41 6.84 19.44
CA TYR A 150 28.99 5.73 20.18
C TYR A 150 28.17 4.44 20.02
N ARG A 151 26.85 4.49 20.25
CA ARG A 151 25.98 3.30 20.10
C ARG A 151 26.01 2.78 18.66
N TRP A 152 26.01 3.69 17.70
CA TRP A 152 26.16 3.34 16.29
C TRP A 152 27.51 2.70 15.96
N ALA A 153 28.61 3.11 16.63
CA ALA A 153 29.91 2.48 16.47
C ALA A 153 29.90 1.04 17.03
N VAL A 154 29.38 0.84 18.24
CA VAL A 154 29.23 -0.51 18.84
C VAL A 154 28.40 -1.42 17.93
N LEU A 155 27.29 -0.92 17.39
CA LEU A 155 26.50 -1.69 16.43
C LEU A 155 27.34 -2.16 15.25
N LYS A 156 28.09 -1.24 14.61
CA LYS A 156 28.93 -1.56 13.44
C LYS A 156 30.12 -2.46 13.75
N GLU A 157 30.53 -2.58 15.00
CA GLU A 157 31.53 -3.57 15.42
C GLU A 157 30.96 -4.99 15.45
N HIS A 158 29.64 -5.12 15.70
CA HIS A 158 28.95 -6.41 15.74
C HIS A 158 28.34 -6.79 14.39
N VAL A 159 27.70 -5.84 13.68
CA VAL A 159 27.01 -6.11 12.41
C VAL A 159 27.95 -6.01 11.22
N SER A 160 27.98 -7.05 10.39
CA SER A 160 28.89 -7.16 9.24
C SER A 160 28.29 -6.71 7.91
N ASN A 161 26.97 -6.87 7.70
CA ASN A 161 26.35 -6.72 6.37
C ASN A 161 25.30 -5.60 6.27
N PHE A 162 24.35 -5.56 7.19
CA PHE A 162 23.20 -4.68 7.17
C PHE A 162 23.17 -3.80 8.41
N THR A 163 23.01 -2.48 8.21
CA THR A 163 22.73 -1.55 9.30
C THR A 163 21.24 -1.37 9.49
N VAL A 164 20.80 -1.17 10.74
CA VAL A 164 19.40 -0.89 11.05
C VAL A 164 18.93 0.40 10.36
N LYS A 165 17.70 0.40 9.86
CA LYS A 165 17.11 1.51 9.10
C LYS A 165 15.81 1.99 9.74
N PRO A 166 15.42 3.27 9.55
CA PRO A 166 14.16 3.78 10.06
C PRO A 166 12.99 3.20 9.28
N LEU A 167 11.86 3.02 9.97
CA LEU A 167 10.57 2.82 9.33
C LEU A 167 10.04 4.13 8.73
N SER A 168 9.40 4.02 7.58
CA SER A 168 8.57 5.07 6.99
C SER A 168 7.10 4.71 7.16
N THR A 169 6.30 5.67 7.63
CA THR A 169 4.85 5.51 7.79
C THR A 169 4.11 5.32 6.48
N THR A 170 4.66 5.79 5.36
CA THR A 170 3.99 5.84 4.05
C THR A 170 4.59 4.91 2.99
N ARG A 171 5.72 4.25 3.28
CA ARG A 171 6.43 3.40 2.30
C ARG A 171 6.62 1.99 2.83
N TRP A 172 5.84 1.05 2.32
CA TRP A 172 5.97 -0.38 2.65
C TRP A 172 7.38 -0.93 2.45
N GLU A 173 8.09 -0.49 1.40
CA GLU A 173 9.48 -0.90 1.14
C GLU A 173 10.44 -0.58 2.29
N SER A 174 10.18 0.49 3.05
CA SER A 174 10.97 0.82 4.25
C SER A 174 10.87 -0.24 5.35
N ARG A 175 9.76 -0.99 5.39
CA ARG A 175 9.56 -2.08 6.36
C ARG A 175 10.49 -3.24 6.03
N VAL A 176 10.66 -3.58 4.74
CA VAL A 176 11.65 -4.58 4.31
C VAL A 176 13.06 -4.14 4.71
N ASP A 177 13.37 -2.86 4.45
CA ASP A 177 14.65 -2.24 4.76
C ASP A 177 14.99 -2.22 6.27
N ALA A 178 13.99 -1.99 7.13
CA ALA A 178 14.15 -2.02 8.60
C ALA A 178 14.11 -3.45 9.16
N PHE A 179 13.40 -4.35 8.49
CA PHE A 179 13.26 -5.76 8.86
C PHE A 179 14.53 -6.58 8.59
N CYS A 180 15.09 -6.48 7.39
CA CYS A 180 16.21 -7.31 6.94
C CYS A 180 17.41 -7.32 7.91
N PRO A 181 17.88 -6.18 8.46
CA PRO A 181 18.98 -6.18 9.41
C PRO A 181 18.69 -7.03 10.66
N ILE A 182 17.46 -6.98 11.17
CA ILE A 182 17.08 -7.74 12.37
C ILE A 182 16.87 -9.21 12.05
N MET A 183 16.28 -9.54 10.90
CA MET A 183 16.05 -10.93 10.51
C MET A 183 17.34 -11.71 10.27
N TYR A 184 18.31 -11.11 9.57
CA TYR A 184 19.53 -11.81 9.16
C TYR A 184 20.68 -11.68 10.16
N GLN A 185 20.59 -10.75 11.11
CA GLN A 185 21.64 -10.47 12.09
C GLN A 185 21.09 -10.30 13.50
N LEU A 186 20.06 -11.10 13.81
CA LEU A 186 19.34 -11.04 15.08
C LEU A 186 20.31 -11.18 16.27
N GLY A 187 21.21 -12.16 16.21
CA GLY A 187 22.22 -12.43 17.24
C GLY A 187 23.18 -11.27 17.42
N GLU A 188 23.74 -10.75 16.34
CA GLU A 188 24.71 -9.66 16.40
C GLU A 188 24.10 -8.35 16.92
N VAL A 189 22.84 -8.06 16.55
CA VAL A 189 22.12 -6.90 17.08
C VAL A 189 21.82 -7.08 18.57
N TYR A 190 21.46 -8.30 18.99
CA TYR A 190 21.23 -8.63 20.39
C TYR A 190 22.50 -8.49 21.23
N ASP A 191 23.62 -9.03 20.75
CA ASP A 191 24.94 -8.91 21.40
C ASP A 191 25.41 -7.45 21.48
N ALA A 192 25.15 -6.66 20.44
CA ALA A 192 25.43 -5.22 20.46
C ALA A 192 24.63 -4.48 21.55
N LEU A 193 23.37 -4.88 21.82
CA LEU A 193 22.60 -4.33 22.94
C LEU A 193 23.15 -4.78 24.29
N LEU A 194 23.52 -6.05 24.43
CA LEU A 194 24.09 -6.59 25.66
C LEU A 194 25.46 -5.97 26.01
N SER A 195 26.31 -5.72 25.01
CA SER A 195 27.59 -5.04 25.24
C SER A 195 27.39 -3.63 25.81
N ILE A 196 26.40 -2.88 25.31
CA ILE A 196 26.04 -1.57 25.86
C ILE A 196 25.41 -1.69 27.25
N ALA A 197 24.54 -2.68 27.47
CA ALA A 197 23.91 -2.91 28.78
C ALA A 197 24.95 -3.19 29.87
N ASN A 198 26.00 -3.93 29.53
CA ASN A 198 27.06 -4.34 30.45
C ASN A 198 28.23 -3.34 30.56
N ASP A 199 28.28 -2.29 29.73
CA ASP A 199 29.36 -1.28 29.79
C ASP A 199 29.20 -0.36 31.01
N THR A 200 29.90 -0.71 32.10
CA THR A 200 29.84 0.05 33.38
C THR A 200 30.31 1.50 33.28
N LEU A 201 30.95 1.90 32.18
CA LEU A 201 31.36 3.28 31.92
C LEU A 201 30.21 4.16 31.39
N LYS A 202 29.08 3.56 31.01
CA LYS A 202 27.90 4.29 30.51
C LYS A 202 26.91 4.60 31.62
N ASP A 203 26.11 5.63 31.36
CA ASP A 203 25.09 6.06 32.30
C ASP A 203 24.06 4.94 32.56
N PRO A 204 23.54 4.81 33.79
CA PRO A 204 22.57 3.77 34.14
C PRO A 204 21.33 3.73 33.24
N MET A 205 20.86 4.88 32.74
CA MET A 205 19.64 4.94 31.92
C MET A 205 19.87 4.33 30.53
N THR A 206 21.01 4.63 29.90
CA THR A 206 21.39 4.03 28.61
C THR A 206 21.54 2.51 28.73
N ARG A 207 22.19 2.04 29.79
CA ARG A 207 22.38 0.60 30.05
C ARG A 207 21.05 -0.12 30.24
N HIS A 208 20.20 0.41 31.13
CA HIS A 208 18.89 -0.15 31.39
C HIS A 208 18.01 -0.15 30.14
N LYS A 209 18.08 0.90 29.31
CA LYS A 209 17.33 0.95 28.05
C LYS A 209 17.82 -0.10 27.04
N ALA A 210 19.13 -0.33 26.95
CA ALA A 210 19.70 -1.38 26.10
C ALA A 210 19.21 -2.77 26.54
N GLU A 211 19.28 -3.04 27.84
CA GLU A 211 18.79 -4.28 28.46
C GLU A 211 17.28 -4.48 28.24
N ALA A 212 16.48 -3.42 28.40
CA ALA A 212 15.04 -3.48 28.19
C ALA A 212 14.69 -3.79 26.72
N ILE A 213 15.40 -3.21 25.75
CA ILE A 213 15.20 -3.52 24.33
C ILE A 213 15.62 -4.96 24.03
N ALA A 214 16.77 -5.41 24.56
CA ALA A 214 17.24 -6.78 24.42
C ALA A 214 16.23 -7.78 25.00
N GLY A 215 15.65 -7.49 26.17
CA GLY A 215 14.59 -8.30 26.78
C GLY A 215 13.32 -8.40 25.93
N LYS A 216 12.95 -7.33 25.21
CA LYS A 216 11.83 -7.39 24.26
C LYS A 216 12.14 -8.25 23.02
N MET A 217 13.40 -8.33 22.59
CA MET A 217 13.81 -9.20 21.48
C MET A 217 13.78 -10.69 21.84
N LEU A 218 13.88 -11.02 23.13
CA LEU A 218 13.76 -12.38 23.66
C LEU A 218 12.30 -12.87 23.76
N ASP A 219 11.32 -11.99 23.64
CA ASP A 219 9.91 -12.38 23.69
C ASP A 219 9.57 -13.29 22.50
N PHE A 220 9.03 -14.47 22.79
CA PHE A 220 8.67 -15.42 21.75
C PHE A 220 7.61 -14.84 20.80
N GLN A 221 6.74 -13.92 21.27
CA GLN A 221 5.80 -13.25 20.37
C GLN A 221 6.51 -12.36 19.35
N PHE A 222 7.64 -11.74 19.73
CA PHE A 222 8.46 -10.97 18.80
C PHE A 222 9.13 -11.88 17.76
N LEU A 223 9.75 -12.98 18.20
CA LEU A 223 10.40 -13.94 17.29
C LEU A 223 9.41 -14.60 16.33
N TYR A 224 8.23 -14.93 16.85
CA TYR A 224 7.12 -15.43 16.06
C TYR A 224 6.64 -14.40 15.03
N ALA A 225 6.47 -13.14 15.42
CA ALA A 225 6.14 -12.06 14.48
C ALA A 225 7.25 -11.83 13.44
N LEU A 226 8.52 -11.94 13.83
CA LEU A 226 9.68 -11.83 12.93
C LEU A 226 9.62 -12.92 11.85
N ALA A 227 9.33 -14.17 12.23
CA ALA A 227 9.16 -15.28 11.30
C ALA A 227 7.97 -15.08 10.33
N ILE A 228 6.81 -14.64 10.83
CA ILE A 228 5.65 -14.32 9.97
C ILE A 228 6.02 -13.26 8.94
N TRP A 229 6.54 -12.13 9.43
CA TRP A 229 6.80 -10.98 8.59
C TRP A 229 7.90 -11.26 7.58
N HIS A 230 8.84 -12.17 7.86
CA HIS A 230 9.83 -12.61 6.89
C HIS A 230 9.21 -13.08 5.58
N LYS A 231 8.29 -14.05 5.67
CA LYS A 231 7.68 -14.67 4.48
C LYS A 231 6.69 -13.71 3.82
N VAL A 232 5.86 -13.05 4.61
CA VAL A 232 4.84 -12.10 4.12
C VAL A 232 5.48 -10.92 3.41
N LEU A 233 6.50 -10.28 4.01
CA LEU A 233 7.18 -9.14 3.40
C LEU A 233 7.87 -9.52 2.09
N ASN A 234 8.53 -10.69 2.06
CA ASN A 234 9.21 -11.16 0.84
C ASN A 234 8.22 -11.36 -0.32
N GLN A 235 7.08 -12.01 -0.06
CA GLN A 235 6.07 -12.26 -1.10
C GLN A 235 5.43 -10.96 -1.61
N ILE A 236 5.03 -10.06 -0.70
CA ILE A 236 4.46 -8.77 -1.07
C ILE A 236 5.49 -7.91 -1.82
N ASN A 237 6.76 -7.96 -1.44
CA ASN A 237 7.84 -7.20 -2.11
C ASN A 237 8.07 -7.67 -3.54
N ILE A 238 7.97 -8.97 -3.83
CA ILE A 238 8.07 -9.51 -5.20
C ILE A 238 6.93 -8.95 -6.07
N ALA A 239 5.69 -9.07 -5.59
CA ALA A 239 4.52 -8.55 -6.30
C ALA A 239 4.60 -7.03 -6.50
N SER A 240 5.02 -6.30 -5.46
CA SER A 240 5.16 -4.84 -5.49
C SER A 240 6.23 -4.38 -6.49
N LYS A 241 7.40 -5.02 -6.52
CA LYS A 241 8.47 -4.68 -7.48
C LYS A 241 8.07 -4.97 -8.93
N LEU A 242 7.35 -6.08 -9.17
CA LEU A 242 6.88 -6.41 -10.50
C LEU A 242 5.86 -5.39 -11.01
N LEU A 243 4.92 -5.01 -10.15
CA LEU A 243 3.94 -3.95 -10.41
C LEU A 243 4.63 -2.61 -10.74
N GLN A 244 5.75 -2.30 -10.07
CA GLN A 244 6.50 -1.05 -10.26
C GLN A 244 7.54 -1.11 -11.39
N SER A 245 7.69 -2.25 -12.08
CA SER A 245 8.69 -2.43 -13.14
C SER A 245 8.40 -1.53 -14.35
N PRO A 246 9.43 -0.84 -14.91
CA PRO A 246 9.26 -0.08 -16.15
C PRO A 246 8.94 -0.97 -17.37
N ASN A 247 9.36 -2.24 -17.32
CA ASN A 247 9.05 -3.26 -18.32
C ASN A 247 7.87 -4.12 -17.85
N PHE A 248 6.72 -3.49 -17.67
CA PHE A 248 5.54 -4.10 -17.08
C PHE A 248 4.92 -5.19 -17.99
N ASP A 249 4.89 -6.44 -17.50
CA ASP A 249 4.23 -7.59 -18.15
C ASP A 249 2.94 -7.94 -17.40
N LEU A 250 1.80 -7.71 -18.05
CA LEU A 250 0.49 -7.89 -17.46
C LEU A 250 0.16 -9.36 -17.13
N PRO A 251 0.29 -10.32 -18.06
CA PRO A 251 0.19 -11.75 -17.75
C PRO A 251 1.06 -12.19 -16.57
N ALA A 252 2.34 -11.81 -16.55
CA ALA A 252 3.24 -12.16 -15.44
C ALA A 252 2.78 -11.56 -14.11
N THR A 253 2.27 -10.32 -14.14
CA THR A 253 1.75 -9.63 -12.96
C THR A 253 0.49 -10.29 -12.40
N ILE A 254 -0.46 -10.65 -13.27
CA ILE A 254 -1.69 -11.34 -12.86
C ILE A 254 -1.34 -12.68 -12.21
N LYS A 255 -0.39 -13.41 -12.80
CA LYS A 255 0.11 -14.67 -12.24
C LYS A 255 0.72 -14.46 -10.86
N VAL A 256 1.69 -13.56 -10.71
CA VAL A 256 2.36 -13.31 -9.41
C VAL A 256 1.38 -12.82 -8.35
N HIS A 257 0.36 -12.05 -8.72
CA HIS A 257 -0.67 -11.64 -7.79
C HIS A 257 -1.53 -12.82 -7.33
N GLY A 258 -1.95 -13.69 -8.26
CA GLY A 258 -2.62 -14.95 -7.93
C GLY A 258 -1.76 -15.84 -7.03
N ASP A 259 -0.48 -15.99 -7.36
CA ASP A 259 0.48 -16.76 -6.56
C ASP A 259 0.65 -16.18 -5.15
N THR A 260 0.62 -14.85 -5.00
CA THR A 260 0.68 -14.17 -3.70
C THR A 260 -0.57 -14.42 -2.87
N VAL A 261 -1.76 -14.40 -3.49
CA VAL A 261 -3.02 -14.70 -2.79
C VAL A 261 -3.04 -16.15 -2.32
N THR A 262 -2.71 -17.10 -3.21
CA THR A 262 -2.62 -18.52 -2.87
C THR A 262 -1.61 -18.75 -1.75
N PHE A 263 -0.42 -18.14 -1.84
CA PHE A 263 0.58 -18.21 -0.78
C PHE A 263 0.02 -17.74 0.58
N LEU A 264 -0.66 -16.59 0.63
CA LEU A 264 -1.21 -16.07 1.90
C LEU A 264 -2.31 -16.98 2.47
N GLN A 265 -3.11 -17.63 1.62
CA GLN A 265 -4.12 -18.60 2.03
C GLN A 265 -3.48 -19.88 2.58
N ASP A 266 -2.49 -20.42 1.89
CA ASP A 266 -1.74 -21.61 2.34
C ASP A 266 -0.97 -21.30 3.63
N TYR A 267 -0.39 -20.11 3.74
CA TYR A 267 0.35 -19.70 4.93
C TYR A 267 -0.54 -19.52 6.17
N HIS A 268 -1.84 -19.33 5.97
CA HIS A 268 -2.85 -19.32 7.04
C HIS A 268 -3.29 -20.75 7.45
N SER A 269 -2.88 -21.80 6.74
CA SER A 269 -3.22 -23.18 7.12
C SER A 269 -2.47 -23.64 8.38
N ASP A 270 -2.88 -24.78 8.94
CA ASP A 270 -2.20 -25.40 10.09
C ASP A 270 -0.74 -25.74 9.76
N GLU A 271 -0.45 -26.19 8.54
CA GLU A 271 0.91 -26.47 8.07
C GLU A 271 1.74 -25.18 7.97
N GLY A 272 1.14 -24.10 7.44
CA GLY A 272 1.76 -22.77 7.40
C GLY A 272 2.11 -22.29 8.81
N PHE A 273 1.16 -22.40 9.74
CA PHE A 273 1.34 -22.05 11.14
C PHE A 273 2.48 -22.84 11.81
N GLN A 274 2.55 -24.17 11.59
CA GLN A 274 3.65 -24.98 12.12
C GLN A 274 5.01 -24.58 11.53
N SER A 275 5.07 -24.24 10.24
CA SER A 275 6.30 -23.73 9.63
C SER A 275 6.78 -22.43 10.29
N VAL A 276 5.86 -21.54 10.68
CA VAL A 276 6.21 -20.30 11.38
C VAL A 276 6.79 -20.59 12.76
N ILE A 277 6.16 -21.50 13.50
CA ILE A 277 6.62 -21.88 14.84
C ILE A 277 8.05 -22.43 14.77
N GLU A 278 8.34 -23.28 13.79
CA GLU A 278 9.66 -23.88 13.67
C GLU A 278 10.74 -22.84 13.32
N GLU A 279 10.43 -21.90 12.43
CA GLU A 279 11.33 -20.77 12.12
C GLU A 279 11.54 -19.87 13.36
N ALA A 280 10.48 -19.61 14.14
CA ALA A 280 10.57 -18.84 15.39
C ALA A 280 11.46 -19.54 16.45
N LYS A 281 11.39 -20.87 16.56
CA LYS A 281 12.28 -21.64 17.45
C LYS A 281 13.73 -21.58 17.00
N GLN A 282 13.98 -21.63 15.69
CA GLN A 282 15.34 -21.47 15.15
C GLN A 282 15.89 -20.08 15.48
N LEU A 283 15.07 -19.04 15.36
CA LEU A 283 15.43 -17.68 15.76
C LEU A 283 15.71 -17.56 17.27
N ALA A 284 14.95 -18.27 18.11
CA ALA A 284 15.18 -18.31 19.55
C ALA A 284 16.56 -18.90 19.89
N GLN A 285 16.93 -20.00 19.23
CA GLN A 285 18.24 -20.64 19.41
C GLN A 285 19.41 -19.70 19.06
N VAL A 286 19.24 -18.83 18.05
CA VAL A 286 20.26 -17.85 17.66
C VAL A 286 20.58 -16.87 18.79
N ILE A 287 19.60 -16.52 19.62
CA ILE A 287 19.77 -15.58 20.75
C ILE A 287 19.78 -16.28 22.12
N GLY A 288 19.95 -17.60 22.13
CA GLY A 288 20.21 -18.38 23.34
C GLY A 288 18.98 -18.72 24.18
N ILE A 289 17.79 -18.85 23.58
CA ILE A 289 16.55 -19.30 24.24
C ILE A 289 16.00 -20.56 23.57
#